data_AF-A0A418Q209-F1
#
_entry.id   AF-A0A418Q209-F1
#
_cell.length_a   1.000
_cell.length_b   1.000
_cell.length_c   1.000
_cell.angle_alpha   90.00
_cell.angle_beta   90.00
_cell.angle_gamma   90.00
#
_symmetry.space_group_name_H-M   'P 1'
#
loop_
_entity.id
_entity.type
_entity.pdbx_description
1 polymer ?
#
loop_
_entity_poly.entity_id
_entity_poly.type
_entity_poly.pdbx_seq_one_letter_code
_entity_poly.pdbx_strand_id
1 'polypeptide(L)'
;MTHAISKVLSPNDTGETGAHQAGILVPKDSEILGFFPTLPADVKNPRMHLYFRDDEGAQWEFAFIYYNNRFFGGTRNEYRLTRMTPYINGNGLKAGDELILERHPGGARTVTFRRSRAPVVEEGVLRLGSGWKIVAA
;
A
#
# COMPACT_ATOMS: atom_id res chain seq x y z
N MET A 1 1.58 -21.17 2.23
CA MET A 1 0.52 -20.57 1.39
C MET A 1 0.96 -19.17 1.00
N THR A 2 0.49 -18.68 -0.15
CA THR A 2 0.76 -17.31 -0.59
C THR A 2 -0.20 -16.38 0.12
N HIS A 3 0.31 -15.36 0.81
CA HIS A 3 -0.48 -14.32 1.46
C HIS A 3 -0.55 -13.12 0.52
N ALA A 4 -1.74 -12.58 0.28
CA ALA A 4 -1.95 -11.47 -0.65
C ALA A 4 -2.90 -10.44 -0.04
N ILE A 5 -2.55 -9.17 -0.21
CA ILE A 5 -3.39 -8.02 0.15
C ILE A 5 -3.52 -7.09 -1.05
N SER A 6 -4.61 -6.35 -1.13
CA SER A 6 -4.75 -5.31 -2.15
C SER A 6 -5.29 -4.01 -1.59
N LYS A 7 -5.07 -2.93 -2.33
CA LYS A 7 -5.51 -1.57 -2.02
C LYS A 7 -6.13 -0.95 -3.27
N VAL A 8 -7.40 -0.55 -3.17
CA VAL A 8 -8.00 0.38 -4.14
C VAL A 8 -7.39 1.76 -3.90
N LEU A 9 -6.64 2.28 -4.87
CA LEU A 9 -5.91 3.53 -4.76
C LEU A 9 -6.86 4.72 -4.66
N SER A 10 -6.61 5.60 -3.70
CA SER A 10 -7.30 6.89 -3.57
C SER A 10 -6.57 7.97 -4.38
N PRO A 11 -7.18 9.14 -4.62
CA PRO A 11 -6.49 10.28 -5.22
C PRO A 11 -5.22 10.71 -4.45
N ASN A 12 -5.23 10.51 -3.13
CA ASN A 12 -4.06 10.75 -2.29
C ASN A 12 -2.97 9.70 -2.47
N ASP A 13 -3.29 8.47 -2.88
CA ASP A 13 -2.30 7.41 -3.13
C ASP A 13 -1.66 7.53 -4.52
N THR A 14 -2.32 8.22 -5.46
CA THR A 14 -1.80 8.47 -6.82
C THR A 14 -1.23 9.87 -7.03
N GLY A 15 -1.36 10.77 -6.06
CA GLY A 15 -0.80 12.12 -6.13
C GLY A 15 -1.65 13.13 -6.87
N GLU A 16 -2.86 12.75 -7.26
CA GLU A 16 -3.83 13.60 -7.95
C GLU A 16 -4.25 14.82 -7.13
N THR A 17 -4.15 14.75 -5.80
CA THR A 17 -4.49 15.86 -4.91
C THR A 17 -3.35 16.85 -4.69
N GLY A 18 -2.13 16.57 -5.18
CA GLY A 18 -0.93 17.36 -4.88
C GLY A 18 -0.46 17.33 -3.42
N ALA A 19 -1.30 16.83 -2.50
CA ALA A 19 -1.06 16.75 -1.06
C ALA A 19 -0.47 15.39 -0.66
N HIS A 20 0.48 14.87 -1.44
CA HIS A 20 1.03 13.51 -1.28
C HIS A 20 1.88 13.37 0.00
N GLN A 21 1.19 13.26 1.12
CA GLN A 21 1.77 13.30 2.44
C GLN A 21 2.21 11.88 2.83
N ALA A 22 3.48 11.58 2.56
CA ALA A 22 4.24 10.50 3.20
C ALA A 22 3.90 9.03 2.85
N GLY A 23 3.19 8.75 1.75
CA GLY A 23 2.95 7.38 1.23
C GLY A 23 1.59 6.79 1.60
N ILE A 24 1.31 5.57 1.12
CA ILE A 24 0.01 4.90 1.28
C ILE A 24 -0.19 4.52 2.75
N LEU A 25 -1.33 4.93 3.34
CA LEU A 25 -1.70 4.57 4.70
C LEU A 25 -1.98 3.06 4.79
N VAL A 26 -1.36 2.37 5.74
CA VAL A 26 -1.63 0.96 6.05
C VAL A 26 -2.45 0.89 7.35
N PRO A 27 -3.62 0.23 7.36
CA PRO A 27 -4.48 0.16 8.54
C PRO A 27 -3.82 -0.68 9.64
N LYS A 28 -4.22 -0.44 10.90
CA LYS A 28 -3.78 -1.25 12.05
C LYS A 28 -4.59 -2.53 12.23
N ASP A 29 -5.27 -2.94 11.16
CA ASP A 29 -5.96 -4.22 11.10
C ASP A 29 -4.94 -5.37 11.15
N SER A 30 -5.17 -6.37 11.99
CA SER A 30 -4.20 -7.44 12.24
C SER A 30 -3.96 -8.33 11.01
N GLU A 31 -4.97 -8.52 10.17
CA GLU A 31 -4.84 -9.36 8.97
C GLU A 31 -3.97 -8.64 7.94
N ILE A 32 -4.24 -7.34 7.70
CA ILE A 32 -3.43 -6.52 6.80
C ILE A 32 -2.01 -6.33 7.34
N LEU A 33 -1.84 -6.04 8.63
CA LEU A 33 -0.52 -5.89 9.23
C LEU A 33 0.29 -7.20 9.20
N GLY A 34 -0.36 -8.36 9.30
CA GLY A 34 0.30 -9.67 9.24
C GLY A 34 0.99 -9.97 7.90
N PHE A 35 0.67 -9.21 6.85
CA PHE A 35 1.40 -9.24 5.58
C PHE A 35 2.82 -8.66 5.71
N PHE A 36 2.98 -7.64 6.54
CA PHE A 36 4.24 -6.92 6.70
C PHE A 36 5.10 -7.51 7.83
N PRO A 37 6.42 -7.29 7.81
CA PRO A 37 7.27 -7.59 8.96
C PRO A 37 6.90 -6.74 10.17
N THR A 38 7.03 -7.31 11.37
CA THR A 38 6.84 -6.57 12.62
C THR A 38 7.93 -5.51 12.77
N LEU A 39 7.53 -4.29 13.16
CA LEU A 39 8.44 -3.20 13.44
C LEU A 39 8.52 -2.94 14.96
N PRO A 40 9.71 -2.69 15.52
CA PRO A 40 9.89 -2.45 16.95
C PRO A 40 9.28 -1.11 17.38
N ALA A 41 8.34 -1.13 18.33
CA ALA A 41 7.61 0.08 18.74
C ALA A 41 8.40 1.02 19.66
N ASP A 42 9.49 0.53 20.26
CA ASP A 42 10.42 1.22 21.16
C ASP A 42 11.52 2.02 20.41
N VAL A 43 11.66 1.81 19.10
CA VAL A 43 12.49 2.62 18.22
C VAL A 43 11.63 3.73 17.61
N LYS A 44 12.14 4.96 17.50
CA LYS A 44 11.41 6.06 16.86
C LYS A 44 11.41 5.89 15.33
N ASN A 45 10.23 5.87 14.73
CA ASN A 45 9.98 5.76 13.29
C ASN A 45 10.72 4.57 12.62
N PRO A 46 10.56 3.34 13.16
CA PRO A 46 11.24 2.16 12.62
C PRO A 46 10.77 1.91 11.18
N ARG A 47 11.68 1.39 10.37
CA ARG A 47 11.43 1.17 8.94
C ARG A 47 12.06 -0.12 8.46
N MET A 48 11.45 -0.71 7.44
CA MET A 48 12.01 -1.83 6.71
C MET A 48 11.81 -1.63 5.20
N HIS A 49 12.86 -1.89 4.43
CA HIS A 49 12.81 -1.91 2.98
C HIS A 49 12.33 -3.28 2.51
N LEU A 50 11.35 -3.28 1.62
CA LEU A 50 10.71 -4.46 1.07
C LEU A 50 10.92 -4.46 -0.44
N TYR A 51 11.51 -5.54 -0.95
CA TYR A 51 11.75 -5.73 -2.38
C TYR A 51 10.61 -6.55 -2.98
N PHE A 52 10.01 -6.01 -4.03
CA PHE A 52 8.95 -6.62 -4.81
C PHE A 52 9.41 -6.81 -6.25
N ARG A 53 8.94 -7.87 -6.90
CA ARG A 53 9.09 -8.05 -8.34
C ARG A 53 7.75 -7.84 -9.03
N ASP A 54 7.72 -7.13 -10.15
CA ASP A 54 6.51 -6.99 -10.95
C ASP A 54 6.37 -8.09 -12.03
N ASP A 55 5.28 -8.03 -12.78
CA ASP A 55 4.93 -8.99 -13.83
C ASP A 55 5.94 -8.97 -15.02
N GLU A 56 6.70 -7.87 -15.17
CA GLU A 56 7.74 -7.71 -16.18
C GLU A 56 9.13 -8.14 -15.66
N GLY A 57 9.21 -8.52 -14.38
CA GLY A 57 10.44 -8.98 -13.73
C GLY A 57 11.31 -7.86 -13.15
N ALA A 58 10.87 -6.60 -13.22
CA ALA A 58 11.57 -5.47 -12.62
C ALA A 58 11.45 -5.48 -11.10
N GLN A 59 12.47 -4.94 -10.42
CA GLN A 59 12.53 -4.92 -8.96
C GLN A 59 12.19 -3.53 -8.42
N TRP A 60 11.32 -3.50 -7.42
CA TRP A 60 10.85 -2.29 -6.76
C TRP A 60 11.16 -2.35 -5.27
N GLU A 61 11.70 -1.26 -4.74
CA GLU A 61 11.97 -1.11 -3.31
C GLU A 61 10.93 -0.19 -2.68
N PHE A 62 10.07 -0.75 -1.85
CA PHE A 62 9.12 0.00 -1.04
C PHE A 62 9.61 0.07 0.40
N ALA A 63 9.23 1.09 1.15
CA ALA A 63 9.61 1.22 2.56
C ALA A 63 8.37 1.21 3.46
N PHE A 64 8.26 0.17 4.28
CA PHE A 64 7.26 0.06 5.33
C PHE A 64 7.78 0.76 6.59
N ILE A 65 7.04 1.76 7.06
CA ILE A 65 7.44 2.61 8.20
C ILE A 65 6.30 2.72 9.20
N TYR A 66 6.64 2.70 10.48
CA TYR A 66 5.72 3.02 11.56
C TYR A 66 5.99 4.44 12.05
N TYR A 67 5.19 5.43 11.65
CA TYR A 67 5.28 6.76 12.24
C TYR A 67 4.66 6.74 13.64
N ASN A 68 5.50 6.49 14.63
CA ASN A 68 5.13 6.26 16.02
C ASN A 68 5.52 7.43 16.93
N ASN A 69 5.65 8.64 16.36
CA ASN A 69 6.02 9.87 17.07
C ASN A 69 5.21 10.11 18.35
N ARG A 70 3.98 9.60 18.45
CA ARG A 70 3.15 9.66 19.67
C ARG A 70 3.86 9.14 20.92
N PHE A 71 4.77 8.18 20.79
CA PHE A 71 5.56 7.66 21.93
C PHE A 71 6.87 8.42 22.15
N PHE A 72 7.17 9.42 21.32
CA PHE A 72 8.41 10.20 21.32
C PHE A 72 8.14 11.71 21.20
N GLY A 73 7.07 12.20 21.82
CA GLY A 73 6.73 13.63 21.93
C GLY A 73 6.06 14.29 20.73
N GLY A 74 5.59 13.52 19.75
CA GLY A 74 4.78 14.00 18.61
C GLY A 74 3.35 13.45 18.61
N THR A 75 2.67 13.53 17.46
CA THR A 75 1.24 13.17 17.35
C THR A 75 0.95 11.95 16.48
N ARG A 76 1.86 11.60 15.55
CA ARG A 76 1.64 10.49 14.59
C ARG A 76 1.68 9.12 15.26
N ASN A 77 0.78 8.26 14.82
CA ASN A 77 0.69 6.87 15.24
C ASN A 77 0.05 6.02 14.12
N GLU A 78 0.77 5.84 13.01
CA GLU A 78 0.26 5.23 11.78
C GLU A 78 1.35 4.46 11.02
N TYR A 79 0.95 3.43 10.28
CA TYR A 79 1.83 2.71 9.37
C TYR A 79 1.69 3.24 7.96
N ARG A 80 2.79 3.30 7.20
CA ARG A 80 2.77 3.68 5.79
C ARG A 80 3.66 2.78 4.94
N LEU A 81 3.22 2.58 3.69
CA LEU A 81 4.04 2.05 2.63
C LEU A 81 4.45 3.21 1.71
N THR A 82 5.76 3.44 1.63
CA THR A 82 6.34 4.60 0.97
C THR A 82 7.24 4.17 -0.19
N ARG A 83 7.74 5.15 -0.98
CA ARG A 83 8.50 4.94 -2.21
C ARG A 83 7.72 4.27 -3.35
N MET A 84 6.39 4.32 -3.27
CA MET A 84 5.49 3.78 -4.30
C MET A 84 5.38 4.66 -5.54
N THR A 85 5.72 5.96 -5.45
CA THR A 85 5.49 6.94 -6.52
C THR A 85 6.11 6.56 -7.87
N PRO A 86 7.37 6.07 -7.96
CA PRO A 86 7.92 5.61 -9.23
C PRO A 86 7.12 4.44 -9.84
N TYR A 87 6.69 3.49 -9.03
CA TYR A 87 5.87 2.35 -9.50
C TYR A 87 4.51 2.81 -10.02
N ILE A 88 3.83 3.65 -9.24
CA ILE A 88 2.50 4.19 -9.57
C ILE A 88 2.56 5.03 -10.86
N ASN A 89 3.53 5.95 -10.96
CA ASN A 89 3.68 6.83 -12.12
C ASN A 89 4.17 6.07 -13.35
N GLY A 90 5.16 5.18 -13.20
CA GLY A 90 5.70 4.38 -14.29
C GLY A 90 4.66 3.47 -14.93
N ASN A 91 3.74 2.93 -14.12
CA ASN A 91 2.60 2.15 -14.59
C ASN A 91 1.36 3.02 -14.89
N GLY A 92 1.42 4.35 -14.74
CA GLY A 92 0.28 5.24 -15.00
C GLY A 92 -0.98 4.92 -14.18
N LEU A 93 -0.85 4.43 -12.94
CA LEU A 93 -1.98 4.07 -12.08
C LEU A 93 -2.77 5.31 -11.64
N LYS A 94 -4.10 5.15 -11.55
CA LYS A 94 -5.05 6.21 -11.19
C LYS A 94 -5.91 5.83 -10.00
N ALA A 95 -6.53 6.82 -9.37
CA ALA A 95 -7.51 6.57 -8.32
C ALA A 95 -8.59 5.60 -8.83
N GLY A 96 -8.92 4.61 -8.02
CA GLY A 96 -9.81 3.50 -8.39
C GLY A 96 -9.08 2.25 -8.92
N ASP A 97 -7.86 2.37 -9.44
CA ASP A 97 -7.04 1.19 -9.75
C ASP A 97 -6.69 0.45 -8.46
N GLU A 98 -6.47 -0.85 -8.57
CA GLU A 98 -6.17 -1.74 -7.44
C GLU A 98 -4.71 -2.17 -7.50
N LEU A 99 -3.95 -1.84 -6.45
CA LEU A 99 -2.60 -2.35 -6.20
C LEU A 99 -2.70 -3.69 -5.46
N ILE A 100 -1.98 -4.72 -5.90
CA ILE A 100 -1.98 -6.04 -5.28
C ILE A 100 -0.55 -6.39 -4.87
N LEU A 101 -0.37 -6.77 -3.61
CA LEU A 101 0.90 -7.19 -3.02
C LEU A 101 0.78 -8.65 -2.58
N GLU A 102 1.72 -9.48 -3.00
CA GLU A 102 1.76 -10.88 -2.60
C GLU A 102 3.07 -11.24 -1.91
N ARG A 103 3.00 -12.20 -1.00
CA ARG A 103 4.12 -12.79 -0.28
C ARG A 103 4.03 -14.29 -0.41
N HIS A 104 4.97 -14.86 -1.16
CA HIS A 104 5.07 -16.29 -1.43
C HIS A 104 5.78 -17.03 -0.28
N PRO A 105 5.63 -18.37 -0.20
CA PRO A 105 6.50 -19.19 0.64
C PRO A 105 7.99 -18.89 0.38
N GLY A 106 8.79 -18.82 1.44
CA GLY A 106 10.21 -18.42 1.33
C GLY A 106 10.46 -16.91 1.33
N GLY A 107 9.41 -16.08 1.40
CA GLY A 107 9.54 -14.63 1.63
C GLY A 107 9.72 -13.79 0.36
N ALA A 108 9.70 -14.41 -0.83
CA ALA A 108 9.62 -13.70 -2.09
C ALA A 108 8.32 -12.88 -2.16
N ARG A 109 8.38 -11.69 -2.75
CA ARG A 109 7.24 -10.78 -2.84
C ARG A 109 7.04 -10.31 -4.27
N THR A 110 5.78 -10.21 -4.68
CA THR A 110 5.38 -9.73 -6.00
C THR A 110 4.40 -8.58 -5.87
N VAL A 111 4.44 -7.67 -6.83
CA VAL A 111 3.51 -6.55 -6.95
C VAL A 111 2.89 -6.57 -8.34
N THR A 112 1.57 -6.45 -8.40
CA THR A 112 0.83 -6.31 -9.64
C THR A 112 -0.27 -5.27 -9.44
N PHE A 113 -1.04 -4.97 -10.47
CA PHE A 113 -2.17 -4.06 -10.40
C PHE A 113 -3.32 -4.52 -11.29
N ARG A 114 -4.52 -4.06 -10.94
CA ARG A 114 -5.72 -4.23 -11.75
C ARG A 114 -6.32 -2.87 -12.03
N ARG A 115 -6.55 -2.57 -13.30
CA ARG A 115 -7.23 -1.34 -13.69
C ARG A 115 -8.67 -1.35 -13.23
N SER A 116 -9.15 -0.21 -12.73
CA SER A 116 -10.59 -0.03 -12.59
C SER A 116 -11.21 -0.17 -13.98
N ARG A 117 -12.24 -1.01 -14.12
CA ARG A 117 -13.09 -0.93 -15.32
C ARG A 117 -13.71 0.47 -15.28
N ALA A 118 -13.61 1.22 -16.37
CA ALA A 118 -14.21 2.55 -16.46
C ALA A 118 -15.63 2.52 -15.85
N PRO A 119 -16.01 3.50 -15.01
CA PRO A 119 -17.35 3.53 -14.46
C PRO A 119 -18.32 3.61 -15.64
N VAL A 120 -19.19 2.60 -15.78
CA VAL A 120 -20.45 2.80 -16.47
C VAL A 120 -21.17 3.86 -15.66
N VAL A 121 -21.33 5.05 -16.23
CA VAL A 121 -22.09 6.13 -15.63
C VAL A 121 -23.56 5.73 -15.74
N GLU A 122 -24.06 4.97 -14.77
CA GLU A 122 -25.48 4.83 -14.51
C GLU A 122 -25.79 5.47 -13.15
N GLU A 123 -26.58 6.54 -13.21
CA GLU A 123 -27.39 7.12 -12.13
C GLU A 123 -26.71 7.29 -10.76
N GLY A 124 -25.68 8.13 -10.73
CA GLY A 124 -25.61 9.17 -9.70
C GLY A 124 -24.99 8.83 -8.34
N VAL A 125 -24.63 7.58 -8.03
CA VAL A 125 -23.80 7.30 -6.83
C VAL A 125 -22.87 6.11 -7.05
N LEU A 126 -21.57 6.38 -7.25
CA LEU A 126 -20.53 5.36 -7.16
C LEU A 126 -19.75 5.55 -5.85
N ARG A 127 -20.05 4.72 -4.84
CA ARG A 127 -19.24 4.61 -3.61
C ARG A 127 -18.48 3.30 -3.61
N LEU A 128 -17.34 3.28 -4.29
CA LEU A 128 -16.31 2.26 -4.01
C LEU A 128 -15.42 2.82 -2.92
N GLY A 129 -15.59 2.32 -1.69
CA GLY A 129 -14.73 2.71 -0.58
C GLY A 129 -13.27 2.41 -0.91
N SER A 130 -12.41 3.43 -0.90
CA SER A 130 -10.97 3.21 -0.98
C SER A 130 -10.53 2.45 0.28
N GLY A 131 -9.85 1.31 0.14
CA GLY A 131 -9.50 0.50 1.30
C GLY A 131 -8.59 -0.68 0.98
N TRP A 132 -7.99 -1.23 2.04
CA TRP A 132 -7.21 -2.45 1.97
C TRP A 132 -8.12 -3.67 2.14
N LYS A 133 -7.80 -4.79 1.49
CA LYS A 133 -8.46 -6.08 1.68
C LYS A 133 -7.48 -7.25 1.58
N ILE A 134 -7.81 -8.37 2.23
CA ILE A 134 -7.13 -9.66 2.04
C ILE A 134 -7.62 -10.26 0.72
N VAL A 135 -6.69 -10.77 -0.09
CA VAL A 135 -6.98 -11.45 -1.37
C VAL A 135 -6.81 -12.97 -1.24
N ALA A 136 -5.81 -13.41 -0.46
CA ALA A 136 -5.57 -14.80 -0.09
C ALA A 136 -4.77 -14.83 1.20
N ALA A 137 -5.02 -15.76 2.13
CA ALA A 137 -4.29 -15.92 3.40
C ALA A 137 -3.95 -17.39 3.65
#